data_AF-A0A9P8BF22-F1
#
_entry.id   AF-A0A9P8BF22-F1
#
_cell.length_a   1.000
_cell.length_b   1.000
_cell.length_c   1.000
_cell.angle_alpha   90.00
_cell.angle_beta   90.00
_cell.angle_gamma   90.00
#
_symmetry.space_group_name_H-M   'P 1'
#
loop_
_entity.id
_entity.type
_entity.pdbx_description
1 polymer ?
#
loop_
_entity_poly.entity_id
_entity_poly.type
_entity_poly.pdbx_seq_one_letter_code
_entity_poly.pdbx_strand_id
1 'polypeptide(L)'
;MNTAEKWIDAKPIPGTFVINIGDQLARWTNDVFKSTRHRAINRSGVERFSTPLFFGTDYDVRLEAIPTCVSAENPAKYPVVTAGEYVQSRLEATYAHSK
;
A
#
# COMPACT_ATOMS: atom_id res chain seq x y z
N MET A 1 7.44 4.73 -7.76
CA MET A 1 7.88 4.49 -9.14
C MET A 1 6.68 4.79 -10.01
N ASN A 2 6.83 5.64 -11.03
CA ASN A 2 5.71 5.99 -11.90
C ASN A 2 5.42 4.86 -12.91
N THR A 3 4.41 5.06 -13.76
CA THR A 3 3.99 4.09 -14.79
C THR A 3 5.05 3.82 -15.86
N ALA A 4 6.06 4.69 -15.99
CA ALA A 4 7.21 4.51 -16.89
C ALA A 4 8.42 3.87 -16.18
N GLU A 5 8.19 3.23 -15.02
CA GLU A 5 9.22 2.59 -14.20
C GLU A 5 10.33 3.53 -13.69
N LYS A 6 10.06 4.83 -13.65
CA LYS A 6 11.01 5.84 -13.16
C LYS A 6 10.78 6.13 -11.68
N TRP A 7 11.87 6.22 -10.92
CA TRP A 7 11.86 6.78 -9.57
C TRP A 7 11.75 8.30 -9.66
N ILE A 8 10.80 8.87 -8.91
CA ILE A 8 10.55 10.31 -8.86
C ILE A 8 10.70 10.74 -7.40
N ASP A 9 11.39 11.85 -7.17
CA ASP A 9 11.60 12.40 -5.84
C ASP A 9 10.32 13.06 -5.32
N ALA A 10 9.86 12.61 -4.16
CA ALA A 10 8.82 13.29 -3.39
C ALA A 10 9.48 14.38 -2.54
N LYS A 11 9.63 15.59 -3.09
CA LYS A 11 10.23 16.72 -2.38
C LYS A 11 9.39 17.09 -1.16
N PRO A 12 9.97 17.20 0.05
CA PRO A 12 9.23 17.62 1.24
C PRO A 12 8.65 19.03 1.06
N ILE A 13 7.37 19.19 1.39
CA ILE A 13 6.68 20.49 1.43
C ILE A 13 6.33 20.79 2.89
N PRO A 14 6.78 21.93 3.46
CA PRO A 14 6.47 22.27 4.85
C PRO A 14 4.97 22.29 5.15
N GLY A 15 4.58 21.76 6.31
CA GLY A 15 3.17 21.74 6.74
C GLY A 15 2.28 20.73 6.02
N THR A 16 2.86 19.75 5.32
CA THR A 16 2.09 18.74 4.56
C THR A 16 2.37 17.32 5.03
N PHE A 17 1.41 16.43 4.75
CA PHE A 17 1.59 14.99 4.83
C PHE A 17 1.70 14.40 3.42
N VAL A 18 2.56 13.39 3.28
CA VAL A 18 2.53 12.50 2.13
C VAL A 18 1.57 11.36 2.45
N ILE A 19 0.53 11.19 1.65
CA ILE A 19 -0.44 10.09 1.78
C ILE A 19 -0.23 9.13 0.61
N ASN A 20 -0.05 7.85 0.90
CA ASN A 20 0.03 6.80 -0.11
C ASN A 20 -1.03 5.72 0.12
N ILE A 21 -1.33 4.99 -0.94
CA ILE A 21 -2.22 3.83 -0.89
C ILE A 21 -1.39 2.59 -0.55
N GLY A 22 -1.90 1.77 0.36
CA GLY A 22 -1.37 0.44 0.69
C GLY A 22 -2.08 -0.68 -0.07
N ASP A 23 -1.48 -1.87 -0.05
CA ASP A 23 -1.96 -3.00 -0.84
C ASP A 23 -3.38 -3.46 -0.48
N GLN A 24 -3.79 -3.32 0.80
CA GLN A 24 -5.15 -3.65 1.21
C GLN A 24 -6.19 -2.82 0.46
N LEU A 25 -6.02 -1.50 0.37
CA LEU A 25 -6.97 -0.63 -0.33
C LEU A 25 -6.89 -0.82 -1.86
N ALA A 26 -5.70 -1.12 -2.40
CA ALA A 26 -5.58 -1.49 -3.82
C ALA A 26 -6.40 -2.75 -4.14
N ARG A 27 -6.29 -3.79 -3.30
CA ARG A 27 -7.11 -5.02 -3.40
C ARG A 27 -8.60 -4.70 -3.27
N TRP A 28 -8.96 -3.91 -2.26
CA TRP A 28 -10.35 -3.61 -1.93
C TRP A 28 -11.07 -2.83 -3.05
N THR A 29 -10.34 -1.91 -3.69
CA THR A 29 -10.82 -1.13 -4.85
C THR A 29 -10.64 -1.85 -6.18
N ASN A 30 -10.39 -3.16 -6.17
CA ASN A 30 -10.17 -3.97 -7.38
C ASN A 30 -9.16 -3.33 -8.35
N ASP A 31 -8.10 -2.77 -7.78
CA ASP A 31 -7.00 -2.13 -8.48
C ASP A 31 -7.33 -0.79 -9.16
N VAL A 32 -8.46 -0.15 -8.83
CA VAL A 32 -8.76 1.23 -9.26
C VAL A 32 -7.74 2.20 -8.64
N PHE A 33 -7.43 2.04 -7.35
CA PHE A 33 -6.31 2.73 -6.72
C PHE A 33 -5.08 1.84 -6.65
N LYS A 34 -3.91 2.44 -6.89
CA LYS A 34 -2.64 1.71 -7.00
C LYS A 34 -1.78 1.89 -5.76
N SER A 35 -1.41 0.76 -5.15
CA SER A 35 -0.34 0.72 -4.14
C SER A 35 1.01 0.89 -4.83
N THR A 36 1.53 2.12 -4.80
CA THR A 36 2.71 2.49 -5.59
C THR A 36 4.00 2.20 -4.83
N ARG A 37 4.94 1.50 -5.49
CA ARG A 37 6.28 1.24 -4.95
C ARG A 37 6.99 2.56 -4.59
N HIS A 38 7.47 2.67 -3.36
CA HIS A 38 8.21 3.81 -2.85
C HIS A 38 9.44 3.33 -2.07
N ARG A 39 10.45 4.19 -1.93
CA ARG A 39 11.66 3.94 -1.13
C ARG A 39 12.19 5.25 -0.57
N ALA A 40 12.89 5.18 0.56
CA ALA A 40 13.63 6.31 1.11
C ALA A 40 15.13 6.07 0.91
N ILE A 41 15.84 7.09 0.43
CA ILE A 41 17.30 7.11 0.34
C ILE A 41 17.76 8.43 0.95
N ASN A 42 18.54 8.37 2.03
CA ASN A 42 19.11 9.57 2.63
C ASN A 42 20.44 9.92 1.94
N ARG A 43 20.46 11.01 1.16
CA ARG A 43 21.65 11.53 0.46
C ARG A 43 22.19 12.83 1.06
N SER A 44 21.57 13.32 2.13
CA SER A 44 21.84 14.66 2.66
C SER A 44 23.11 14.75 3.50
N GLY A 45 23.67 13.61 3.93
CA GLY A 45 24.79 13.56 4.86
C GLY A 45 24.42 13.90 6.32
N VAL A 46 23.17 14.27 6.58
CA VAL A 46 22.63 14.53 7.92
C VAL A 46 21.52 13.54 8.26
N GLU A 47 21.13 13.46 9.53
CA GLU A 47 20.04 12.61 9.97
C GLU A 47 18.70 13.03 9.34
N ARG A 48 17.88 12.03 9.00
CA ARG A 48 16.54 12.23 8.43
C ARG A 48 15.52 11.50 9.29
N PHE A 49 14.61 12.26 9.89
CA PHE A 49 13.51 11.72 10.69
C PHE A 49 12.23 11.63 9.85
N SER A 50 11.44 10.58 10.07
CA SER A 50 10.09 10.44 9.51
C SER A 50 9.24 9.54 10.39
N THR A 51 7.95 9.88 10.54
CA THR A 51 6.99 9.14 11.35
C THR A 51 5.84 8.65 10.47
N PRO A 52 5.88 7.39 9.99
CA PRO A 52 4.77 6.85 9.22
C PRO A 52 3.62 6.44 10.15
N LEU A 53 2.39 6.74 9.75
CA LEU A 53 1.18 6.14 10.31
C LEU A 53 0.63 5.15 9.30
N PHE A 54 0.51 3.89 9.70
CA PHE A 54 -0.18 2.86 8.91
C PHE A 54 -1.61 2.75 9.42
N PHE A 55 -2.56 2.99 8.53
CA PHE A 55 -3.98 2.92 8.83
C PHE A 55 -4.64 1.89 7.93
N GLY A 56 -5.49 1.05 8.52
CA GLY A 56 -6.22 -0.02 7.86
C GLY A 56 -7.56 -0.25 8.53
N THR A 57 -8.29 -1.25 8.04
CA THR A 57 -9.56 -1.67 8.63
C THR A 57 -9.35 -2.60 9.82
N ASP A 58 -10.43 -2.81 10.59
CA ASP A 58 -10.49 -3.88 11.58
C ASP A 58 -10.17 -5.25 10.94
N TYR A 59 -9.59 -6.15 11.74
CA TYR A 59 -8.97 -7.37 11.22
C TYR A 59 -9.95 -8.39 10.65
N ASP A 60 -11.20 -8.37 11.10
CA ASP A 60 -12.28 -9.26 10.66
C ASP A 60 -12.98 -8.75 9.38
N VAL A 61 -12.71 -7.52 8.95
CA VAL A 61 -13.28 -6.96 7.72
C VAL A 61 -12.85 -7.79 6.51
N ARG A 62 -13.85 -8.20 5.72
CA ARG A 62 -13.65 -8.93 4.47
C ARG A 62 -13.22 -7.98 3.36
N LEU A 63 -12.06 -8.22 2.78
CA LEU A 63 -11.54 -7.49 1.62
C LEU A 63 -12.15 -8.03 0.33
N GLU A 64 -13.47 -7.85 0.17
CA GLU A 64 -14.21 -8.13 -1.06
C GLU A 64 -14.23 -6.90 -1.97
N ALA A 65 -14.05 -7.08 -3.27
CA ALA A 65 -14.00 -5.98 -4.22
C ALA A 65 -15.24 -5.07 -4.09
N ILE A 66 -15.02 -3.78 -3.84
CA ILE A 66 -16.11 -2.80 -3.71
C ILE A 66 -16.96 -2.83 -4.99
N PRO A 67 -18.30 -2.93 -4.91
CA PRO A 67 -19.14 -3.14 -6.09
C PRO A 67 -18.94 -2.12 -7.21
N THR A 68 -18.71 -0.84 -6.87
CA THR A 68 -18.46 0.23 -7.85
C THR A 68 -17.09 0.13 -8.54
N CYS A 69 -16.22 -0.78 -8.09
CA CYS A 69 -14.91 -1.06 -8.68
C CYS A 69 -14.92 -2.35 -9.52
N VAL A 70 -16.08 -2.99 -9.68
CA VAL A 70 -16.25 -4.20 -10.47
C VAL A 70 -17.15 -3.92 -11.68
N SER A 71 -16.71 -4.36 -12.86
CA SER A 71 -17.50 -4.30 -14.09
C SER A 71 -17.21 -5.52 -14.97
N ALA A 72 -17.87 -5.63 -16.13
CA ALA A 72 -17.55 -6.67 -17.11
C ALA A 72 -16.09 -6.57 -17.61
N GLU A 73 -15.58 -5.35 -17.74
CA GLU A 73 -14.22 -5.02 -18.19
C GLU A 73 -13.19 -5.08 -17.05
N ASN A 74 -13.64 -4.95 -15.79
CA ASN A 74 -12.82 -5.07 -14.59
C ASN A 74 -13.45 -6.06 -13.60
N PRO A 75 -13.45 -7.37 -13.90
CA PRO A 75 -14.01 -8.37 -12.99
C PRO A 75 -13.21 -8.42 -11.68
N ALA A 76 -13.78 -9.02 -10.63
CA ALA A 76 -13.09 -9.17 -9.35
C ALA A 76 -11.79 -9.98 -9.52
N LYS A 77 -10.65 -9.37 -9.17
CA LYS A 77 -9.31 -9.93 -9.44
C LYS A 77 -8.75 -10.80 -8.33
N TYR A 78 -9.26 -10.65 -7.11
CA TYR A 78 -8.66 -11.22 -5.92
C TYR A 78 -9.65 -12.13 -5.19
N PRO A 79 -9.18 -13.23 -4.57
CA PRO A 79 -10.03 -13.98 -3.65
C PRO A 79 -10.45 -13.11 -2.46
N VAL A 80 -11.52 -13.45 -1.76
CA VAL A 80 -11.89 -12.74 -0.54
C VAL A 80 -11.05 -13.28 0.62
N VAL A 81 -10.42 -12.38 1.37
CA VAL A 81 -9.68 -12.67 2.62
C VAL A 81 -10.07 -11.61 3.64
N THR A 82 -9.88 -11.87 4.92
CA THR A 82 -9.99 -10.84 5.95
C THR A 82 -8.77 -9.91 5.94
N ALA A 83 -8.93 -8.70 6.46
CA ALA A 83 -7.84 -7.74 6.57
C ALA A 83 -6.70 -8.29 7.44
N GLY A 84 -7.03 -8.97 8.55
CA GLY A 84 -6.08 -9.59 9.46
C GLY A 84 -5.27 -10.71 8.80
N GLU A 85 -5.92 -11.64 8.10
CA GLU A 85 -5.23 -12.69 7.33
C GLU A 85 -4.25 -12.09 6.31
N TYR A 86 -4.68 -11.02 5.63
CA TYR A 86 -3.81 -10.34 4.67
C TYR A 86 -2.59 -9.70 5.37
N VAL A 87 -2.78 -8.96 6.46
CA VAL A 87 -1.67 -8.36 7.23
C VAL A 87 -0.70 -9.44 7.71
N GLN A 88 -1.21 -10.51 8.30
CA GLN A 88 -0.39 -11.62 8.76
C GLN A 88 0.45 -12.22 7.62
N SER A 89 -0.16 -12.50 6.47
CA SER A 89 0.57 -13.03 5.31
C SER A 89 1.71 -12.11 4.85
N ARG A 90 1.53 -10.78 4.95
CA ARG A 90 2.56 -9.80 4.56
C ARG A 90 3.68 -9.69 5.57
N LEU A 91 3.36 -9.78 6.87
CA LEU A 91 4.37 -9.83 7.93
C LEU A 91 5.20 -11.11 7.82
N GLU A 92 4.55 -12.25 7.63
CA GLU A 92 5.23 -13.53 7.40
C GLU A 92 6.14 -13.47 6.18
N ALA A 93 5.66 -13.00 5.03
CA ALA A 93 6.50 -12.85 3.83
C ALA A 93 7.69 -11.91 4.03
N THR A 94 7.58 -10.90 4.91
CA THR A 94 8.63 -9.91 5.16
C THR A 94 9.68 -10.45 6.15
N TYR A 95 9.24 -11.16 7.20
CA TYR A 95 10.07 -11.56 8.33
C TYR A 95 10.34 -13.07 8.41
N ALA A 96 9.81 -13.89 7.50
CA ALA A 96 10.04 -15.34 7.48
C ALA A 96 11.53 -15.72 7.37
N HIS A 97 12.35 -14.83 6.80
CA HIS A 97 13.80 -15.02 6.67
C HIS A 97 14.60 -14.47 7.86
N SER A 98 13.94 -13.95 8.90
CA SER A 98 14.60 -13.36 10.07
C SER A 98 14.80 -14.34 11.23
N LYS A 99 14.73 -15.66 10.97
CA LYS A 99 15.03 -16.71 11.94
C LYS A 99 16.34 -17.40 11.61
#